data_AF-A0A6P0U723-F1
#
_entry.id   AF-A0A6P0U723-F1
#
_cell.length_a   1.000
_cell.length_b   1.000
_cell.length_c   1.000
_cell.angle_alpha   90.00
_cell.angle_beta   90.00
_cell.angle_gamma   90.00
#
_symmetry.space_group_name_H-M   'P 1'
#
loop_
_entity.id
_entity.type
_entity.pdbx_description
1 polymer ?
#
loop_
_entity_poly.entity_id
_entity_poly.type
_entity_poly.pdbx_seq_one_letter_code
_entity_poly.pdbx_strand_id
1 'polypeptide(L)'
;MSKSSQVLINAFLTERNTPNPLGDRSPTWGRHVEDLSMVDPGEIAESVVVIEPWEHVGERPKDKVGVIASENVAYIVDQILGLPTLIVPAWKHGISDLKRFASLASVAKLIVLEGGEPDVHVKDTFSQAF
;
A
#
# COMPACT_ATOMS: atom_id res chain seq x y z
N MET A 1 6.27 8.45 21.43
CA MET A 1 5.13 7.91 20.64
C MET A 1 3.92 8.80 20.88
N SER A 2 3.11 9.11 19.86
CA SER A 2 1.91 9.93 20.08
C SER A 2 0.88 9.17 20.92
N LYS A 3 0.02 9.87 21.67
CA LYS A 3 -1.05 9.25 22.47
C LYS A 3 -1.97 8.38 21.59
N SER A 4 -2.24 8.83 20.37
CA SER A 4 -3.03 8.11 19.37
C SER A 4 -2.33 6.83 18.89
N SER A 5 -1.02 6.90 18.62
CA SER A 5 -0.22 5.72 18.27
C SER A 5 -0.19 4.70 19.42
N GLN A 6 -0.16 5.16 20.67
CA GLN A 6 -0.19 4.29 21.85
C GLN A 6 -1.52 3.56 22.01
N VAL A 7 -2.64 4.25 21.78
CA VAL A 7 -3.98 3.64 21.79
C VAL A 7 -4.09 2.57 20.69
N LEU A 8 -3.63 2.88 19.48
CA LEU A 8 -3.63 1.95 18.36
C LEU A 8 -2.80 0.70 18.63
N ILE A 9 -1.57 0.87 19.12
CA ILE A 9 -0.71 -0.26 19.46
C ILE A 9 -1.31 -1.08 20.60
N ASN A 10 -1.88 -0.45 21.63
CA ASN A 10 -2.50 -1.17 22.73
C ASN A 10 -3.75 -1.95 22.29
N ALA A 11 -4.59 -1.38 21.41
CA ALA A 11 -5.73 -2.09 20.83
C ALA A 11 -5.26 -3.30 20.02
N PHE A 12 -4.28 -3.12 19.12
CA PHE A 12 -3.69 -4.21 18.36
C PHE A 12 -3.09 -5.30 19.26
N LEU A 13 -2.31 -4.92 20.29
CA LEU A 13 -1.70 -5.88 21.21
C LEU A 13 -2.73 -6.64 22.06
N THR A 14 -3.88 -6.02 22.35
CA THR A 14 -4.99 -6.65 23.07
C THR A 14 -5.72 -7.64 22.18
N GLU A 15 -5.92 -7.29 20.91
CA GLU A 15 -6.71 -8.09 19.98
C GLU A 15 -5.89 -9.06 19.13
N ARG A 16 -4.55 -9.01 19.12
CA ARG A 16 -3.70 -9.86 18.25
C ARG A 16 -3.92 -11.37 18.40
N ASN A 17 -4.49 -11.82 19.52
CA ASN A 17 -4.79 -13.22 19.79
C ASN A 17 -6.25 -13.59 19.48
N THR A 18 -7.07 -12.64 19.03
CA THR A 18 -8.43 -12.92 18.58
C THR A 18 -8.38 -13.62 17.22
N PRO A 19 -9.39 -14.43 16.88
CA PRO A 19 -9.47 -15.05 15.56
C PRO A 19 -9.55 -14.04 14.39
N ASN A 20 -9.99 -12.80 14.67
CA ASN A 20 -10.11 -11.72 13.70
C ASN A 20 -9.73 -10.36 14.35
N PRO A 21 -8.44 -9.99 14.39
CA PRO A 21 -7.97 -8.75 15.02
C PRO A 21 -8.30 -7.49 14.20
N LEU A 22 -8.95 -7.63 13.03
CA LEU A 22 -9.25 -6.53 12.11
C LEU A 22 -10.74 -6.16 12.10
N GLY A 23 -11.58 -6.86 12.85
CA GLY A 23 -13.02 -6.60 12.96
C GLY A 23 -13.83 -7.08 11.75
N ASP A 24 -15.13 -6.74 11.75
CA ASP A 24 -16.13 -7.35 10.84
C ASP A 24 -16.50 -6.48 9.64
N ARG A 25 -15.79 -5.38 9.36
CA ARG A 25 -16.15 -4.55 8.20
C ARG A 25 -15.75 -5.26 6.91
N SER A 26 -16.57 -5.07 5.88
CA SER A 26 -16.28 -5.59 4.55
C SER A 26 -14.94 -5.07 4.02
N PRO A 27 -14.16 -5.91 3.33
CA PRO A 27 -12.90 -5.48 2.76
C PRO A 27 -13.08 -4.35 1.73
N THR A 28 -12.18 -3.39 1.77
CA THR A 28 -12.00 -2.39 0.71
C THR A 28 -10.69 -2.68 -0.01
N TRP A 29 -10.72 -2.58 -1.34
CA TRP A 29 -9.63 -3.02 -2.22
C TRP A 29 -8.70 -1.86 -2.62
N GLY A 30 -8.94 -0.65 -2.09
CA GLY A 30 -8.29 0.57 -2.56
C GLY A 30 -8.77 1.00 -3.95
N ARG A 31 -8.37 2.20 -4.37
CA ARG A 31 -8.65 2.72 -5.72
C ARG A 31 -7.36 2.72 -6.53
N HIS A 32 -7.32 1.91 -7.58
CA HIS A 32 -6.27 1.98 -8.59
C HIS A 32 -6.33 3.30 -9.35
N VAL A 33 -5.20 3.99 -9.46
CA VAL A 33 -5.05 5.23 -10.23
C VAL A 33 -3.83 5.11 -11.13
N GLU A 34 -4.00 5.45 -12.42
CA GLU A 34 -2.90 5.36 -13.39
C GLU A 34 -1.81 6.40 -13.11
N ASP A 35 -2.21 7.60 -12.69
CA ASP A 35 -1.32 8.71 -12.38
C ASP A 35 -1.93 9.57 -11.27
N LEU A 36 -1.13 9.92 -10.25
CA LEU A 36 -1.55 10.79 -9.14
C LEU A 36 -1.96 12.18 -9.60
N SER A 37 -1.49 12.64 -10.76
CA SER A 37 -1.87 13.94 -11.33
C SER A 37 -3.34 14.01 -11.75
N MET A 38 -4.03 12.87 -11.86
CA MET A 38 -5.47 12.79 -12.09
C MET A 38 -6.29 12.85 -10.79
N VAL A 39 -5.62 12.88 -9.63
CA VAL A 39 -6.25 12.88 -8.31
C VAL A 39 -6.14 14.28 -7.71
N ASP A 40 -7.21 14.73 -7.07
CA ASP A 40 -7.20 16.00 -6.35
C ASP A 40 -6.14 15.96 -5.22
N PRO A 41 -5.25 16.97 -5.09
CA PRO A 41 -4.23 16.97 -4.05
C PRO A 41 -4.79 16.90 -2.61
N GLY A 42 -6.00 17.41 -2.37
CA GLY A 42 -6.68 17.27 -1.10
C GLY A 42 -7.13 15.84 -0.82
N GLU A 43 -7.59 15.12 -1.86
CA GLU A 43 -7.86 13.67 -1.76
C GLU A 43 -6.58 12.89 -1.47
N ILE A 44 -5.46 13.20 -2.15
CA ILE A 44 -4.16 12.56 -1.89
C ILE A 44 -3.75 12.80 -0.43
N ALA A 45 -3.89 14.03 0.07
CA ALA A 45 -3.51 14.41 1.43
C ALA A 45 -4.31 13.70 2.54
N GLU A 46 -5.50 13.18 2.22
CA GLU A 46 -6.32 12.38 3.13
C GLU A 46 -6.21 10.86 2.89
N SER A 47 -5.36 10.44 1.95
CA SER A 47 -5.19 9.04 1.57
C SER A 47 -3.85 8.45 2.01
N VAL A 48 -3.82 7.13 2.11
CA VAL A 48 -2.58 6.34 2.02
C VAL A 48 -2.31 6.07 0.55
N VAL A 49 -1.09 6.34 0.08
CA VAL A 49 -0.67 6.05 -1.29
C VAL A 49 0.20 4.81 -1.27
N VAL A 50 -0.21 3.78 -1.99
CA VAL A 50 0.57 2.56 -2.22
C VAL A 50 1.14 2.61 -3.63
N ILE A 51 2.43 2.37 -3.77
CA ILE A 51 3.14 2.33 -5.04
C ILE A 51 3.55 0.88 -5.30
N GLU A 52 3.10 0.34 -6.42
CA GLU A 52 3.40 -1.02 -6.87
C GLU A 52 4.42 -0.99 -8.03
N PRO A 53 5.71 -1.15 -7.73
CA PRO A 53 6.73 -1.30 -8.76
C PRO A 53 6.71 -2.65 -9.48
N TRP A 54 5.96 -3.65 -9.00
CA TRP A 54 5.78 -4.97 -9.63
C TRP A 54 4.31 -5.41 -9.60
N GLU A 55 3.90 -6.28 -10.54
CA GLU A 55 2.51 -6.78 -10.67
C GLU A 55 2.04 -7.57 -9.44
N HIS A 56 2.96 -8.29 -8.80
CA HIS A 56 2.69 -9.03 -7.58
C HIS A 56 3.95 -9.13 -6.72
N VAL A 57 3.77 -9.34 -5.42
CA VAL A 57 4.88 -9.53 -4.47
C VAL A 57 5.36 -10.99 -4.37
N GLY A 58 4.86 -11.83 -5.27
CA GLY A 58 5.12 -13.26 -5.33
C GLY A 58 3.84 -14.02 -5.66
N GLU A 59 3.92 -15.35 -5.69
CA GLU A 59 2.79 -16.22 -5.98
C GLU A 59 2.40 -17.05 -4.76
N ARG A 60 1.10 -17.30 -4.61
CA ARG A 60 0.61 -18.25 -3.60
C ARG A 60 1.02 -19.67 -3.99
N PRO A 61 1.66 -20.46 -3.10
CA PRO A 61 2.09 -21.82 -3.42
C PRO A 61 0.96 -22.77 -3.84
N LYS A 62 -0.27 -22.52 -3.36
CA LYS A 62 -1.43 -23.38 -3.56
C LYS A 62 -1.96 -23.34 -4.99
N ASP A 63 -2.04 -22.16 -5.59
CA ASP A 63 -2.75 -21.90 -6.85
C ASP A 63 -1.93 -21.09 -7.86
N LYS A 64 -0.70 -20.67 -7.51
CA LYS A 64 0.21 -19.89 -8.37
C LYS A 64 -0.37 -18.53 -8.79
N VAL A 65 -1.40 -18.07 -8.10
CA VAL A 65 -1.98 -16.74 -8.33
C VAL A 65 -1.11 -15.71 -7.60
N GLY A 66 -0.85 -14.59 -8.27
CA GLY A 66 -0.12 -13.46 -7.71
C GLY A 66 -0.73 -12.97 -6.39
N VAL A 67 0.14 -12.65 -5.43
CA VAL A 67 -0.23 -11.97 -4.19
C VAL A 67 -0.18 -10.48 -4.46
N ILE A 68 -1.34 -9.83 -4.35
CA ILE A 68 -1.47 -8.38 -4.42
C ILE A 68 -1.40 -7.84 -2.99
N ALA A 69 -0.24 -7.31 -2.58
CA ALA A 69 -0.06 -6.82 -1.22
C ALA A 69 -0.80 -5.50 -0.98
N SER A 70 -0.98 -4.69 -2.03
CA SER A 70 -1.63 -3.38 -1.94
C SER A 70 -3.09 -3.47 -1.49
N GLU A 71 -3.81 -4.49 -1.91
CA GLU A 71 -5.17 -4.79 -1.48
C GLU A 71 -5.21 -5.18 0.01
N ASN A 72 -4.19 -5.91 0.50
CA ASN A 72 -4.06 -6.20 1.93
C ASN A 72 -3.76 -4.93 2.73
N VAL A 73 -2.90 -4.05 2.22
CA VAL A 73 -2.61 -2.74 2.83
C VAL A 73 -3.89 -1.91 2.87
N ALA A 74 -4.62 -1.81 1.76
CA ALA A 74 -5.87 -1.07 1.68
C ALA A 74 -6.90 -1.60 2.69
N TYR A 75 -7.05 -2.91 2.77
CA TYR A 75 -7.92 -3.55 3.75
C TYR A 75 -7.53 -3.20 5.19
N ILE A 76 -6.26 -3.39 5.56
CA ILE A 76 -5.77 -3.14 6.92
C ILE A 76 -5.88 -1.65 7.29
N VAL A 77 -5.49 -0.75 6.37
CA VAL A 77 -5.56 0.70 6.56
C VAL A 77 -7.00 1.13 6.77
N ASP A 78 -7.93 0.62 5.96
CA ASP A 78 -9.34 0.89 6.18
C ASP A 78 -9.77 0.34 7.55
N GLN A 79 -9.48 -0.93 7.86
CA GLN A 79 -9.87 -1.59 9.12
C GLN A 79 -9.35 -0.89 10.39
N ILE A 80 -8.16 -0.33 10.34
CA ILE A 80 -7.49 0.22 11.51
C ILE A 80 -7.64 1.74 11.59
N LEU A 81 -7.55 2.43 10.45
CA LEU A 81 -7.46 3.89 10.37
C LEU A 81 -8.68 4.54 9.70
N GLY A 82 -9.49 3.79 8.96
CA GLY A 82 -10.63 4.31 8.21
C GLY A 82 -10.22 5.29 7.11
N LEU A 83 -9.00 5.13 6.57
CA LEU A 83 -8.46 6.00 5.54
C LEU A 83 -8.63 5.40 4.15
N PRO A 84 -8.92 6.21 3.11
CA PRO A 84 -8.88 5.77 1.74
C PRO A 84 -7.45 5.38 1.33
N THR A 85 -7.35 4.43 0.41
CA THR A 85 -6.07 4.00 -0.17
C THR A 85 -6.08 4.20 -1.68
N LEU A 86 -5.08 4.90 -2.19
CA LEU A 86 -4.80 5.07 -3.62
C LEU A 86 -3.66 4.13 -4.00
N ILE A 87 -3.88 3.28 -4.98
CA ILE A 87 -2.90 2.29 -5.45
C ILE A 87 -2.39 2.73 -6.82
N VAL A 88 -1.08 2.87 -6.95
CA VAL A 88 -0.40 3.27 -8.19
C VAL A 88 0.34 2.05 -8.77
N PRO A 89 -0.22 1.39 -9.81
CA PRO A 89 0.42 0.26 -10.49
C PRO A 89 1.53 0.75 -11.43
N ALA A 90 2.66 1.15 -10.86
CA ALA A 90 3.81 1.70 -11.59
C ALA A 90 4.41 0.68 -12.57
N TRP A 91 4.31 -0.62 -12.29
CA TRP A 91 4.69 -1.69 -13.22
C TRP A 91 3.88 -1.68 -14.53
N LYS A 92 2.64 -1.19 -14.48
CA LYS A 92 1.71 -1.20 -15.62
C LYS A 92 1.76 0.09 -16.43
N HIS A 93 1.85 1.23 -15.74
CA HIS A 93 1.75 2.55 -16.37
C HIS A 93 3.06 3.34 -16.37
N GLY A 94 4.06 2.91 -15.61
CA GLY A 94 5.29 3.67 -15.37
C GLY A 94 5.05 4.92 -14.53
N ILE A 95 6.12 5.64 -14.22
CA ILE A 95 6.08 6.98 -13.61
C ILE A 95 6.64 7.97 -14.63
N SER A 96 5.76 8.72 -15.29
CA SER A 96 6.11 9.59 -16.43
C SER A 96 6.97 10.81 -16.03
N ASP A 97 6.64 11.46 -14.92
CA ASP A 97 7.41 12.57 -14.32
C ASP A 97 7.67 12.27 -12.83
N LEU A 98 8.87 11.78 -12.54
CA LEU A 98 9.28 11.42 -11.18
C LEU A 98 9.25 12.59 -10.21
N LYS A 99 9.58 13.81 -10.65
CA LYS A 99 9.60 14.99 -9.75
C LYS A 99 8.18 15.40 -9.38
N ARG A 100 7.29 15.45 -10.36
CA ARG A 100 5.88 15.76 -10.12
C ARG A 100 5.22 14.68 -9.27
N PHE A 101 5.48 13.41 -9.59
CA PHE A 101 5.00 12.29 -8.81
C PHE A 101 5.46 12.37 -7.35
N ALA A 102 6.76 12.58 -7.11
CA ALA A 102 7.28 12.72 -5.75
C ALA A 102 6.64 13.91 -5.01
N SER A 103 6.42 15.04 -5.69
CA SER A 103 5.74 16.19 -5.09
C SER A 103 4.30 15.86 -4.69
N LEU A 104 3.54 15.17 -5.54
CA LEU A 104 2.15 14.77 -5.23
C LEU A 104 2.11 13.69 -4.15
N ALA A 105 2.93 12.66 -4.24
CA ALA A 105 3.00 11.60 -3.23
C ALA A 105 3.39 12.17 -1.86
N SER A 106 4.27 13.18 -1.81
CA SER A 106 4.75 13.77 -0.56
C SER A 106 3.66 14.42 0.30
N VAL A 107 2.49 14.73 -0.27
CA VAL A 107 1.38 15.29 0.51
C VAL A 107 0.52 14.22 1.19
N ALA A 108 0.65 12.94 0.82
CA ALA A 108 -0.15 11.84 1.35
C ALA A 108 0.03 11.64 2.87
N LYS A 109 -0.98 11.06 3.54
CA LYS A 109 -0.86 10.70 4.97
C LYS A 109 0.29 9.72 5.22
N LEU A 110 0.44 8.76 4.31
CA LEU A 110 1.45 7.72 4.34
C LEU A 110 1.74 7.27 2.91
N ILE A 111 3.00 7.01 2.61
CA ILE A 111 3.43 6.37 1.37
C ILE A 111 3.91 4.96 1.72
N VAL A 112 3.38 3.98 1.01
CA VAL A 112 3.79 2.57 1.06
C VAL A 112 4.42 2.22 -0.27
N LEU A 113 5.62 1.67 -0.24
CA LEU A 113 6.31 1.12 -1.41
C LEU A 113 6.33 -0.40 -1.24
N GLU A 114 5.71 -1.12 -2.17
CA GLU A 114 5.68 -2.57 -2.11
C GLU A 114 6.90 -3.18 -2.78
N GLY A 115 7.58 -4.09 -2.08
CA GLY A 115 8.65 -4.90 -2.66
C GLY A 115 8.06 -6.03 -3.49
N GLY A 116 8.51 -6.20 -4.72
CA GLY A 116 8.04 -7.22 -5.66
C GLY A 116 8.91 -8.48 -5.69
N GLU A 117 8.96 -9.10 -6.87
CA GLU A 117 9.84 -10.23 -7.22
C GLU A 117 11.36 -10.03 -6.92
N PRO A 118 11.91 -8.80 -6.81
CA PRO A 118 13.27 -8.64 -6.31
C PRO A 118 13.43 -9.09 -4.86
N ASP A 119 14.41 -9.96 -4.63
CA ASP A 119 14.81 -10.38 -3.31
C ASP A 119 15.64 -9.27 -2.63
N VAL A 120 15.13 -8.75 -1.52
CA VAL A 120 15.82 -7.80 -0.61
C VAL A 120 17.21 -8.28 -0.19
N HIS A 121 17.43 -9.59 -0.12
CA HIS A 121 18.72 -10.20 0.19
C HIS A 121 19.66 -10.31 -1.01
N VAL A 122 19.16 -10.12 -2.23
CA VAL A 122 19.93 -10.21 -3.49
C VAL A 122 19.75 -8.92 -4.29
N LYS A 123 20.58 -7.91 -3.98
CA LYS A 123 20.57 -6.57 -4.60
C LYS A 123 20.38 -6.57 -6.12
N ASP A 124 21.04 -7.49 -6.82
CA ASP A 124 21.05 -7.51 -8.29
C ASP A 124 19.67 -7.80 -8.90
N THR A 125 18.75 -8.37 -8.12
CA THR A 125 17.35 -8.57 -8.55
C THR A 125 16.57 -7.26 -8.71
N PHE A 126 17.04 -6.15 -8.11
CA PHE A 126 16.47 -4.81 -8.31
C PHE A 126 17.04 -4.10 -9.55
N SER A 127 18.01 -4.69 -10.24
CA SER A 127 18.78 -4.03 -11.32
C SER A 127 18.28 -4.31 -12.74
N GLN A 128 17.24 -5.15 -12.91
CA GLN A 128 16.68 -5.38 -14.24
C GLN A 128 15.95 -4.11 -14.69
N ALA A 129 16.51 -3.48 -15.72
CA ALA A 129 16.00 -2.27 -16.33
C ALA A 129 14.60 -2.52 -16.91
N PHE A 130 13.65 -1.68 -16.51
CA PHE A 130 12.41 -1.45 -17.26
C PHE A 130 12.71 -0.56 -18.48
#